data_AF-A0A2V9JT22-F1
#
_entry.id   AF-A0A2V9JT22-F1
#
_cell.length_a   1.000
_cell.length_b   1.000
_cell.length_c   1.000
_cell.angle_alpha   90.00
_cell.angle_beta   90.00
_cell.angle_gamma   90.00
#
_symmetry.space_group_name_H-M   'P 1'
#
loop_
_entity.id
_entity.type
_entity.pdbx_description
1 polymer ?
#
loop_
_entity_poly.entity_id
_entity_poly.type
_entity_poly.pdbx_seq_one_letter_code
_entity_poly.pdbx_strand_id
1 'polypeptide(L)'
;MQNHLVDSRTGRNTQFPLADLFRQSAYSRLDGYEDLSDPAARDGWRAIRSREAGLMGSKKVWERGVALTSTLHWFETDLLAREENLTGLARLSRELVTRAEGVGSPHRAVLDMDSSESPVYREQEQSAYNGYFGSVCFYPLFLFNRQGGCLEAKL
;
A
#
# COMPACT_ATOMS: atom_id res chain seq x y z
N MET A 1 -8.40 6.01 6.81
CA MET A 1 -7.16 5.42 7.38
C MET A 1 -7.19 5.28 8.89
N GLN A 2 -7.42 6.36 9.66
CA GLN A 2 -7.46 6.29 11.15
C GLN A 2 -8.54 5.34 11.71
N ASN A 3 -9.64 5.12 10.98
CA ASN A 3 -10.69 4.18 11.39
C ASN A 3 -10.43 2.73 10.93
N HIS A 4 -9.36 2.48 10.17
CA HIS A 4 -9.08 1.17 9.58
C HIS A 4 -7.78 0.56 10.09
N LEU A 5 -6.81 1.39 10.50
CA LEU A 5 -5.54 0.92 11.02
C LEU A 5 -5.48 1.14 12.53
N VAL A 6 -5.02 0.12 13.24
CA VAL A 6 -4.72 0.14 14.67
C VAL A 6 -3.29 0.66 14.85
N ASP A 7 -3.16 1.85 15.42
CA ASP A 7 -1.86 2.42 15.79
C ASP A 7 -1.47 1.95 17.19
N SER A 8 -0.51 1.01 17.29
CA SER A 8 0.00 0.55 18.58
C SER A 8 1.15 1.39 19.12
N ARG A 9 1.51 2.50 18.45
CA ARG A 9 2.65 3.33 18.88
C ARG A 9 2.27 4.25 20.03
N THR A 10 3.24 4.47 20.90
CA THR A 10 3.14 5.42 22.02
C THR A 10 4.35 6.35 22.05
N GLY A 11 4.20 7.55 22.62
CA GLY A 11 5.30 8.48 22.83
C GLY A 11 5.93 9.02 21.53
N ARG A 12 7.26 9.10 21.47
CA ARG A 12 7.98 9.75 20.35
C ARG A 12 7.85 9.03 19.00
N ASN A 13 7.40 7.78 18.98
CA ASN A 13 7.21 7.03 17.74
C ASN A 13 5.98 7.50 16.92
N THR A 14 5.14 8.39 17.47
CA THR A 14 3.97 8.96 16.77
C THR A 14 4.31 10.24 15.99
N GLN A 15 5.60 10.56 15.79
CA GLN A 15 6.03 11.77 15.07
C GLN A 15 5.40 11.87 13.67
N PHE A 16 5.28 10.73 12.97
CA PHE A 16 4.61 10.62 11.68
C PHE A 16 3.24 9.96 11.83
N PRO A 17 2.14 10.62 11.41
CA PRO A 17 0.83 9.99 11.30
C PRO A 17 0.86 8.77 10.38
N LEU A 18 0.06 7.73 10.66
CA LEU A 18 -0.01 6.53 9.80
C LEU A 18 -0.37 6.88 8.35
N ALA A 19 -1.17 7.93 8.14
CA ALA A 19 -1.51 8.40 6.79
C ALA A 19 -0.31 8.90 6.00
N ASP A 20 0.68 9.49 6.66
CA ASP A 20 1.86 10.01 5.98
C ASP A 20 2.85 8.88 5.68
N LEU A 21 2.95 7.90 6.59
CA LEU A 21 3.73 6.67 6.37
C LEU A 21 3.16 5.86 5.21
N PHE A 22 1.84 5.66 5.17
CA PHE A 22 1.18 4.95 4.09
C PHE A 22 1.36 5.65 2.74
N ARG A 23 1.19 6.98 2.68
CA ARG A 23 1.42 7.74 1.45
C ARG A 23 2.86 7.61 0.97
N GLN A 24 3.82 7.79 1.87
CA GLN A 24 5.23 7.67 1.51
C GLN A 24 5.54 6.26 0.98
N SER A 25 5.06 5.21 1.65
CA SER A 25 5.19 3.80 1.25
C SER A 25 4.55 3.51 -0.13
N ALA A 26 3.33 3.97 -0.37
CA ALA A 26 2.60 3.74 -1.61
C ALA A 26 3.20 4.53 -2.79
N TYR A 27 3.53 5.80 -2.59
CA TYR A 27 4.07 6.65 -3.64
C TYR A 27 5.49 6.25 -4.03
N SER A 28 6.32 5.79 -3.10
CA SER A 28 7.64 5.24 -3.43
C SER A 28 7.54 4.07 -4.41
N ARG A 29 6.59 3.15 -4.22
CA ARG A 29 6.33 2.04 -5.16
C ARG A 29 5.82 2.53 -6.51
N LEU A 30 4.91 3.52 -6.51
CA LEU A 30 4.40 4.10 -7.76
C LEU A 30 5.48 4.80 -8.60
N ASP A 31 6.55 5.28 -7.95
CA ASP A 31 7.70 5.91 -8.61
C ASP A 31 8.81 4.89 -8.97
N GLY A 32 8.55 3.59 -8.79
CA GLY A 32 9.47 2.50 -9.11
C GLY A 32 10.49 2.16 -8.02
N TYR A 33 10.38 2.76 -6.84
CA TYR A 33 11.21 2.41 -5.69
C TYR A 33 10.56 1.25 -4.90
N GLU A 34 10.85 0.03 -5.33
CA GLU A 34 10.39 -1.20 -4.67
C GLU A 34 11.08 -1.44 -3.32
N ASP A 35 12.35 -1.03 -3.20
CA ASP A 35 13.13 -1.12 -1.96
C ASP A 35 13.22 0.26 -1.28
N LEU A 36 12.50 0.41 -0.17
CA LEU A 36 12.49 1.65 0.63
C LEU A 36 13.79 1.86 1.42
N SER A 37 14.73 0.92 1.35
CA SER A 37 16.09 1.09 1.83
C SER A 37 17.00 1.85 0.87
N ASP A 38 16.58 2.05 -0.37
CA ASP A 38 17.31 2.87 -1.33
C ASP A 38 17.29 4.35 -0.90
N PRO A 39 18.47 4.98 -0.69
CA PRO A 39 18.56 6.42 -0.46
C PRO A 39 17.87 7.27 -1.53
N ALA A 40 17.84 6.82 -2.78
CA ALA A 40 17.17 7.52 -3.89
C ALA A 40 15.65 7.62 -3.69
N ALA A 41 15.02 6.62 -3.05
CA ALA A 41 13.59 6.64 -2.74
C ALA A 41 13.22 7.82 -1.82
N ARG A 42 14.14 8.24 -0.94
CA ARG A 42 13.93 9.37 -0.03
C ARG A 42 13.99 10.71 -0.75
N ASP A 43 14.88 10.85 -1.72
CA ASP A 43 14.99 12.05 -2.54
C ASP A 43 13.82 12.14 -3.54
N GLY A 44 13.40 11.02 -4.12
CA GLY A 44 12.17 10.90 -4.90
C GLY A 44 10.95 11.37 -4.10
N TRP A 45 10.82 10.94 -2.84
CA TRP A 45 9.75 11.43 -1.98
C TRP A 45 9.84 12.91 -1.64
N ARG A 46 11.04 13.47 -1.45
CA ARG A 46 11.20 14.94 -1.31
C ARG A 46 10.70 15.68 -2.55
N ALA A 47 10.93 15.12 -3.73
CA ALA A 47 10.46 15.67 -5.01
C ALA A 47 8.95 15.49 -5.23
N ILE A 48 8.37 14.33 -4.93
CA ILE A 48 6.90 14.10 -5.00
C ILE A 48 6.19 15.04 -4.02
N ARG A 49 6.70 15.16 -2.79
CA ARG A 49 6.16 16.07 -1.77
C ARG A 49 6.22 17.54 -2.20
N SER A 50 7.27 17.97 -2.89
CA SER A 50 7.36 19.36 -3.39
C SER A 50 6.40 19.61 -4.56
N ARG A 51 6.01 18.57 -5.30
CA ARG A 51 5.05 18.64 -6.41
C ARG A 51 3.59 18.54 -5.95
N GLU A 52 3.30 17.66 -4.99
CA GLU A 52 1.98 17.46 -4.36
C GLU A 52 1.70 18.46 -3.21
N ALA A 53 2.61 19.40 -3.01
CA ALA A 53 2.57 20.48 -2.03
C ALA A 53 1.22 21.21 -1.89
N GLY A 54 0.50 21.35 -3.01
CA GLY A 54 -0.83 21.99 -3.05
C GLY A 54 -1.99 21.05 -2.69
N LEU A 55 -1.80 19.74 -2.75
CA LEU A 55 -2.80 18.70 -2.46
C LEU A 55 -2.70 18.15 -1.03
N MET A 56 -1.51 18.22 -0.42
CA MET A 56 -1.23 17.68 0.90
C MET A 56 -1.42 18.71 2.01
N GLY A 57 -2.47 18.52 2.80
CA GLY A 57 -2.88 19.44 3.86
C GLY A 57 -1.84 19.72 4.96
N SER A 58 -1.89 20.98 5.41
CA SER A 58 -1.31 21.58 6.61
C SER A 58 0.22 21.72 6.70
N LYS A 59 0.63 22.95 7.00
CA LYS A 59 2.01 23.42 7.27
C LYS A 59 2.81 22.54 8.26
N LYS A 60 2.12 21.83 9.18
CA LYS A 60 2.74 20.93 10.17
C LYS A 60 3.33 19.64 9.59
N VAL A 61 2.88 19.20 8.41
CA VAL A 61 3.41 18.02 7.71
C VAL A 61 4.75 18.36 7.03
N TRP A 62 4.92 19.62 6.62
CA TRP A 62 6.12 20.14 5.97
C TRP A 62 7.36 20.15 6.89
N GLU A 63 7.19 20.59 8.14
CA GLU A 63 8.30 20.78 9.08
C GLU A 63 8.89 19.46 9.61
N ARG A 64 8.14 18.35 9.53
CA ARG A 64 8.54 17.06 10.13
C ARG A 64 9.50 16.22 9.28
N GLY A 65 9.73 16.58 8.02
CA GLY A 65 10.64 15.84 7.15
C GLY A 65 10.07 14.50 6.66
N VAL A 66 10.94 13.65 6.12
CA VAL A 66 10.61 12.35 5.50
C VAL A 66 10.84 11.24 6.52
N ALA A 67 9.93 10.26 6.61
CA ALA A 67 10.14 9.12 7.51
C ALA A 67 11.42 8.37 7.10
N LEU A 68 12.21 7.96 8.09
CA LEU A 68 13.43 7.20 7.84
C LEU A 68 13.07 5.82 7.26
N THR A 69 14.00 5.24 6.51
CA THR A 69 13.91 3.85 6.01
C THR A 69 13.54 2.86 7.11
N SER A 70 14.17 2.96 8.29
CA SER A 70 13.86 2.07 9.41
C SER A 70 12.43 2.24 9.94
N THR A 71 11.90 3.47 9.90
CA THR A 71 10.52 3.75 10.29
C THR A 71 9.53 3.19 9.27
N LEU A 72 9.83 3.29 7.97
CA LEU A 72 9.00 2.71 6.91
C LEU A 72 9.05 1.19 6.91
N HIS A 73 10.24 0.61 7.07
CA HIS A 73 10.41 -0.84 7.14
C HIS A 73 9.54 -1.41 8.26
N TRP A 74 9.72 -0.93 9.49
CA TRP A 74 8.87 -1.31 10.63
C TRP A 74 7.37 -1.10 10.36
N PHE A 75 7.01 0.03 9.74
CA PHE A 75 5.61 0.32 9.44
C PHE A 75 5.01 -0.75 8.52
N GLU A 76 5.76 -1.25 7.54
CA GLU A 76 5.30 -2.28 6.62
C GLU A 76 5.33 -3.68 7.23
N THR A 77 6.46 -4.06 7.84
CA THR A 77 6.70 -5.42 8.32
C THR A 77 6.04 -5.74 9.65
N ASP A 78 5.88 -4.74 10.53
CA ASP A 78 5.42 -4.97 11.90
C ASP A 78 4.04 -4.39 12.17
N LEU A 79 3.70 -3.24 11.57
CA LEU A 79 2.41 -2.60 11.77
C LEU A 79 1.40 -3.04 10.69
N LEU A 80 1.70 -2.85 9.40
CA LEU A 80 0.77 -3.20 8.34
C LEU A 80 0.57 -4.72 8.19
N ALA A 81 1.60 -5.53 8.43
CA ALA A 81 1.52 -6.98 8.33
C ALA A 81 0.65 -7.66 9.41
N ARG A 82 0.17 -6.92 10.42
CA ARG A 82 -0.76 -7.46 11.42
C ARG A 82 -2.10 -7.78 10.77
N GLU A 83 -2.69 -8.91 11.15
CA GLU A 83 -3.98 -9.38 10.60
C GLU A 83 -5.09 -8.33 10.68
N GLU A 84 -5.19 -7.61 11.81
CA GLU A 84 -6.16 -6.53 12.01
C GLU A 84 -5.97 -5.38 11.01
N ASN A 85 -4.71 -5.03 10.72
CA ASN A 85 -4.36 -3.94 9.80
C ASN A 85 -4.47 -4.35 8.34
N LEU A 86 -4.14 -5.60 7.99
CA LEU A 86 -4.42 -6.18 6.68
C LEU A 86 -5.93 -6.19 6.38
N THR A 87 -6.73 -6.63 7.36
CA THR A 87 -8.20 -6.58 7.27
C THR A 87 -8.70 -5.14 7.12
N GLY A 88 -8.10 -4.21 7.88
CA GLY A 88 -8.35 -2.78 7.78
C GLY A 88 -8.05 -2.20 6.40
N LEU A 89 -6.90 -2.55 5.82
CA LEU A 89 -6.48 -2.14 4.48
C LEU A 89 -7.41 -2.66 3.40
N ALA A 90 -7.83 -3.93 3.46
CA ALA A 90 -8.80 -4.50 2.54
C ALA A 90 -10.13 -3.73 2.57
N ARG A 91 -10.63 -3.41 3.78
CA ARG A 91 -11.83 -2.58 3.96
C ARG A 91 -11.65 -1.17 3.40
N LEU A 92 -10.52 -0.53 3.68
CA LEU A 92 -10.21 0.80 3.16
C LEU A 92 -10.17 0.80 1.63
N SER A 93 -9.52 -0.19 1.01
CA SER A 93 -9.47 -0.35 -0.45
C SER A 93 -10.89 -0.44 -1.01
N ARG A 94 -11.73 -1.31 -0.45
CA ARG A 94 -13.11 -1.48 -0.89
C ARG A 94 -13.93 -0.19 -0.79
N GLU A 95 -13.81 0.55 0.31
CA GLU A 95 -14.49 1.83 0.45
C GLU A 95 -14.01 2.87 -0.57
N LEU A 96 -12.71 2.93 -0.86
CA LEU A 96 -12.16 3.84 -1.85
C LEU A 96 -12.64 3.49 -3.26
N VAL A 97 -12.66 2.20 -3.61
CA VAL A 97 -13.21 1.72 -4.89
C VAL A 97 -14.68 2.08 -5.00
N THR A 98 -15.50 1.78 -3.98
CA THR A 98 -16.94 2.14 -3.99
C THR A 98 -17.16 3.65 -4.13
N ARG A 99 -16.33 4.48 -3.51
CA ARG A 99 -16.41 5.94 -3.68
C ARG A 99 -16.03 6.39 -5.08
N ALA A 100 -15.00 5.78 -5.67
CA ALA A 100 -14.54 6.08 -7.02
C ALA A 100 -15.53 5.65 -8.11
N GLU A 101 -16.27 4.56 -7.88
CA GLU A 101 -17.34 4.09 -8.76
C GLU A 101 -18.58 5.00 -8.75
N GLY A 102 -18.75 5.82 -7.70
CA GLY A 102 -19.92 6.68 -7.52
C GLY A 102 -21.19 5.90 -7.12
N VAL A 103 -22.24 6.63 -6.70
CA VAL A 103 -23.54 6.03 -6.33
C VAL A 103 -24.34 5.74 -7.59
N GLY A 104 -23.94 4.71 -8.32
CA GLY A 104 -24.76 4.12 -9.38
C GLY A 104 -24.80 2.64 -9.15
N SER A 105 -25.96 2.07 -8.84
CA SER A 105 -26.13 0.61 -8.83
C SER A 105 -26.32 0.16 -10.28
N PRO A 106 -25.31 -0.37 -10.97
CA PRO A 106 -25.60 -1.02 -12.23
C PRO A 106 -26.51 -2.22 -11.95
N HIS A 107 -27.56 -2.42 -12.75
CA HIS A 107 -28.43 -3.60 -12.67
C HIS A 107 -27.68 -4.92 -12.93
N ARG A 108 -26.38 -4.86 -13.26
CA ARG A 108 -25.49 -5.98 -13.51
C ARG A 108 -24.11 -5.69 -12.96
N ALA A 109 -23.60 -6.57 -12.08
CA ALA A 109 -22.21 -6.59 -11.69
C ALA A 109 -21.43 -7.49 -12.67
N VAL A 110 -20.26 -7.03 -13.12
CA VAL A 110 -19.29 -7.84 -13.86
C VAL A 110 -18.04 -7.86 -13.00
N LEU A 111 -17.59 -9.06 -12.65
CA LEU A 111 -16.41 -9.29 -11.85
C LEU A 111 -15.43 -10.09 -12.68
N ASP A 112 -14.18 -9.65 -12.67
CA ASP A 112 -13.08 -10.37 -13.30
C ASP A 112 -12.21 -10.99 -12.22
N MET A 113 -11.79 -12.23 -12.44
CA MET A 113 -11.00 -12.97 -11.47
C MET A 113 -9.75 -13.50 -12.15
N ASP A 114 -8.62 -12.89 -11.82
CA ASP A 114 -7.34 -13.17 -12.45
C ASP A 114 -6.28 -13.42 -11.38
N SER A 115 -5.35 -14.31 -11.71
CA SER A 115 -4.12 -14.50 -10.95
C SER A 115 -3.00 -13.65 -11.52
N SER A 116 -2.05 -13.22 -10.69
CA SER A 116 -0.82 -12.59 -11.18
C SER A 116 0.43 -13.21 -10.54
N GLU A 117 1.57 -12.99 -11.19
CA GLU A 117 2.87 -13.28 -10.59
C GLU A 117 3.19 -12.19 -9.57
N SER A 118 3.53 -12.59 -8.35
CA SER A 118 4.19 -11.72 -7.39
C SER A 118 5.61 -12.23 -7.16
N PRO A 119 6.64 -11.58 -7.74
CA PRO A 119 8.02 -12.03 -7.65
C PRO A 119 8.47 -12.19 -6.19
N VAL A 120 9.34 -13.16 -5.95
CA VAL A 120 10.02 -13.30 -4.65
C VAL A 120 11.49 -12.91 -4.77
N TYR A 121 12.02 -12.31 -3.72
CA TYR A 121 13.42 -11.94 -3.63
C TYR A 121 14.10 -12.84 -2.60
N ARG A 122 15.10 -13.60 -3.05
CA ARG A 122 15.78 -14.63 -2.23
C ARG A 122 14.81 -15.74 -1.80
N GLU A 123 15.01 -16.29 -0.61
CA GLU A 123 14.24 -17.41 -0.07
C GLU A 123 13.11 -16.89 0.84
N GLN A 124 12.02 -16.43 0.23
CA GLN A 124 10.83 -16.03 0.99
C GLN A 124 9.93 -17.23 1.26
N GLU A 125 9.48 -17.35 2.51
CA GLU A 125 8.57 -18.40 2.95
C GLU A 125 7.27 -18.39 2.13
N GLN A 126 6.67 -19.57 1.94
CA GLN A 126 5.41 -19.76 1.20
C GLN A 126 5.45 -19.46 -0.31
N SER A 127 6.63 -19.17 -0.86
CA SER A 127 6.82 -19.11 -2.31
C SER A 127 6.88 -20.51 -2.92
N ALA A 128 6.41 -20.64 -4.17
CA ALA A 128 6.41 -21.92 -4.88
C ALA A 128 6.74 -21.72 -6.36
N TYR A 129 7.29 -22.76 -7.00
CA TYR A 129 7.52 -22.72 -8.45
C TYR A 129 6.20 -22.77 -9.21
N ASN A 130 5.97 -21.79 -10.08
CA ASN A 130 4.81 -21.72 -10.95
C ASN A 130 5.21 -22.02 -12.40
N GLY A 131 4.65 -23.08 -12.99
CA GLY A 131 5.01 -23.52 -14.35
C GLY A 131 4.54 -22.58 -15.48
N TYR A 132 3.54 -21.73 -15.22
CA TYR A 132 3.07 -20.74 -16.20
C TYR A 132 4.05 -19.56 -16.31
N PHE A 133 4.53 -19.04 -15.19
CA PHE A 133 5.52 -17.95 -15.15
C PHE A 133 6.97 -18.43 -15.29
N GLY A 134 7.22 -19.72 -15.02
CA GLY A 134 8.56 -20.30 -15.09
C GLY A 134 9.49 -19.81 -13.97
N SER A 135 8.93 -19.28 -12.87
CA SER A 135 9.64 -18.68 -11.75
C SER A 135 9.15 -19.24 -10.42
N VAL A 136 9.95 -19.05 -9.36
CA VAL A 136 9.45 -19.17 -7.98
C VAL A 136 8.80 -17.84 -7.64
N CYS A 137 7.52 -17.86 -7.29
CA CYS A 137 6.76 -16.65 -7.02
C CYS A 137 5.67 -16.92 -5.98
N PHE A 138 5.06 -15.86 -5.47
CA PHE A 138 3.72 -15.95 -4.92
C PHE A 138 2.71 -15.93 -6.08
N TYR A 139 1.56 -16.59 -5.89
CA TYR A 139 0.52 -16.70 -6.92
C TYR A 139 -0.83 -16.18 -6.40
N PRO A 140 -0.94 -14.88 -6.10
CA PRO A 140 -2.19 -14.29 -5.61
C PRO A 140 -3.30 -14.31 -6.66
N LEU A 141 -4.51 -14.54 -6.18
CA LEU A 141 -5.76 -14.40 -6.91
C LEU A 141 -6.40 -13.05 -6.58
N PHE A 142 -6.79 -12.30 -7.62
CA PHE A 142 -7.41 -11.00 -7.51
C PHE A 142 -8.84 -11.03 -8.03
N LEU A 143 -9.68 -10.19 -7.44
CA LEU A 143 -11.05 -9.94 -7.90
C LEU A 143 -11.17 -8.47 -8.28
N PHE A 144 -11.51 -8.18 -9.53
CA PHE A 144 -11.70 -6.83 -10.05
C PHE A 144 -13.15 -6.55 -10.39
N ASN A 145 -13.54 -5.28 -10.29
CA ASN A 145 -14.77 -4.78 -10.90
C ASN A 145 -14.55 -4.47 -12.40
N ARG A 146 -15.63 -4.13 -13.10
CA ARG A 146 -15.61 -3.72 -14.51
C ARG A 146 -14.72 -2.50 -14.79
N GLN A 147 -14.51 -1.63 -13.82
CA GLN A 147 -13.74 -0.41 -13.92
C GLN A 147 -12.24 -0.63 -13.64
N GLY A 148 -11.81 -1.87 -13.36
CA GLY A 148 -10.42 -2.22 -13.04
C GLY A 148 -10.05 -1.99 -11.57
N GLY A 149 -11.01 -1.69 -10.70
CA GLY A 149 -10.80 -1.58 -9.26
C GLY A 149 -10.66 -2.97 -8.61
N CYS A 150 -9.57 -3.18 -7.88
CA CYS A 150 -9.32 -4.40 -7.12
C CYS A 150 -10.17 -4.42 -5.83
N LEU A 151 -11.07 -5.40 -5.74
CA LEU A 151 -12.01 -5.58 -4.65
C LEU A 151 -11.48 -6.51 -3.55
N GLU A 152 -10.73 -7.54 -3.94
CA GLU A 152 -10.17 -8.53 -3.03
C GLU A 152 -8.91 -9.15 -3.64
N ALA A 153 -7.97 -9.53 -2.78
CA ALA A 153 -6.76 -10.25 -3.14
C ALA A 153 -6.55 -11.36 -2.12
N LYS A 154 -6.18 -12.55 -2.60
CA LYS A 154 -5.89 -13.71 -1.76
C LYS A 154 -4.59 -14.36 -2.23
N LEU A 155 -3.66 -14.53 -1.30
CA LEU A 155 -2.42 -15.29 -1.47
C LEU A 155 -2.65 -16.80 -1.31
#